data_AF-A0A5E7A802-F1
#
_entry.id   AF-A0A5E7A802-F1
#
_cell.length_a   1.000
_cell.length_b   1.000
_cell.length_c   1.000
_cell.angle_alpha   90.00
_cell.angle_beta   90.00
_cell.angle_gamma   90.00
#
_symmetry.space_group_name_H-M   'P 1'
#
loop_
_entity.id
_entity.type
_entity.pdbx_description
1 polymer ?
#
loop_
_entity_poly.entity_id
_entity_poly.type
_entity_poly.pdbx_seq_one_letter_code
_entity_poly.pdbx_strand_id
1 'polypeptide(L)' 'MTPIERLVDFFGGQTKTALALGVSQAAVSYWASGIHLMSAEKAFKAEELTGGQITARELCSRHQTARKSAA' A
#
# COMPACT_ATOMS: atom_id res chain seq x y z
N MET A 1 -1.10 6.42 10.63
CA MET A 1 -1.14 5.19 9.84
C MET A 1 -1.43 5.56 8.40
N THR A 2 -0.55 5.20 7.47
CA THR A 2 -0.69 5.49 6.04
C THR A 2 -1.74 4.58 5.39
N PRO A 3 -2.29 4.95 4.21
CA PRO A 3 -3.17 4.06 3.45
C PRO A 3 -2.53 2.69 3.16
N ILE A 4 -1.22 2.65 2.92
CA ILE A 4 -0.47 1.41 2.69
C ILE A 4 -0.39 0.56 3.96
N GLU A 5 -0.11 1.17 5.11
CA GLU A 5 -0.10 0.45 6.39
C GLU A 5 -1.49 -0.14 6.69
N ARG A 6 -2.57 0.64 6.48
CA ARG A 6 -3.94 0.16 6.66
C ARG A 6 -4.25 -1.02 5.75
N LEU A 7 -3.76 -0.99 4.51
CA LEU A 7 -3.93 -2.07 3.54
C LEU A 7 -3.22 -3.34 3.99
N VAL A 8 -1.99 -3.19 4.47
CA VAL A 8 -1.18 -4.30 5.00
C VAL A 8 -1.89 -4.95 6.19
N ASP A 9 -2.42 -4.16 7.11
CA ASP A 9 -3.12 -4.66 8.28
C ASP A 9 -4.45 -5.32 7.92
N PHE A 10 -5.19 -4.77 6.96
CA PHE A 10 -6.44 -5.36 6.46
C PHE A 10 -6.23 -6.80 5.96
N PHE A 11 -5.18 -7.05 5.19
CA PHE A 11 -4.84 -8.40 4.72
C PHE A 11 -4.09 -9.24 5.76
N GLY A 12 -3.69 -8.67 6.89
CA GLY A 12 -2.96 -9.36 7.96
C GLY A 12 -1.48 -9.59 7.65
N GLY A 13 -0.84 -8.65 6.93
CA GLY A 13 0.60 -8.61 6.69
C GLY A 13 0.99 -8.40 5.22
N GLN A 14 2.26 -8.06 5.00
CA GLN A 14 2.78 -7.71 3.67
C GLN A 14 2.73 -8.89 2.69
N THR A 15 3.03 -10.10 3.15
CA THR A 15 2.97 -11.33 2.32
C THR A 15 1.56 -11.61 1.86
N LYS A 16 0.56 -11.51 2.76
CA LYS A 16 -0.84 -11.73 2.41
C LYS A 16 -1.37 -10.65 1.46
N THR A 17 -0.97 -9.40 1.69
CA THR A 17 -1.25 -8.28 0.77
C THR A 17 -0.68 -8.54 -0.62
N ALA A 18 0.56 -9.01 -0.70
CA ALA A 18 1.23 -9.30 -1.96
C ALA A 18 0.50 -10.41 -2.74
N LEU A 19 0.11 -11.49 -2.06
CA LEU A 19 -0.68 -12.58 -2.63
C LEU A 19 -2.03 -12.08 -3.14
N ALA A 20 -2.76 -11.28 -2.34
CA ALA A 20 -4.06 -10.73 -2.72
C ALA A 20 -3.97 -9.83 -3.98
N LEU A 21 -2.94 -8.99 -4.05
CA LEU A 21 -2.73 -8.07 -5.16
C LEU A 21 -2.00 -8.69 -6.36
N GLY A 22 -1.45 -9.89 -6.22
CA GLY A 22 -0.69 -10.59 -7.26
C GLY A 22 0.65 -9.91 -7.55
N VAL A 23 1.37 -9.49 -6.51
CA VAL A 23 2.68 -8.84 -6.56
C VAL A 23 3.68 -9.54 -5.64
N SER A 24 4.94 -9.12 -5.64
CA SER A 24 5.93 -9.59 -4.67
C SER A 24 5.79 -8.87 -3.32
N GLN A 25 6.19 -9.52 -2.23
CA GLN A 25 6.23 -8.87 -0.90
C GLN A 25 7.18 -7.66 -0.89
N ALA A 26 8.26 -7.70 -1.68
CA ALA A 26 9.16 -6.56 -1.86
C ALA A 26 8.46 -5.32 -2.43
N ALA A 27 7.52 -5.50 -3.38
CA ALA A 27 6.73 -4.39 -3.90
C ALA A 27 5.92 -3.70 -2.80
N VAL A 28 5.30 -4.49 -1.92
CA VAL A 28 4.54 -3.98 -0.76
C VAL A 28 5.46 -3.22 0.21
N SER A 29 6.66 -3.74 0.47
CA SER A 29 7.67 -3.06 1.28
C SER A 29 8.10 -1.70 0.69
N TYR A 30 8.29 -1.64 -0.63
CA TYR A 30 8.63 -0.38 -1.30
C TYR A 30 7.51 0.66 -1.23
N TRP A 31 6.25 0.25 -1.32
CA TRP A 31 5.11 1.14 -1.12
C TRP A 31 5.04 1.65 0.31
N ALA A 32 5.22 0.76 1.30
CA ALA A 32 5.22 1.12 2.71
C ALA A 32 6.38 2.08 3.06
N SER A 33 7.52 1.90 2.40
CA SER A 33 8.69 2.76 2.54
C SER A 33 8.60 4.07 1.75
N GLY A 34 7.59 4.23 0.89
CA GLY A 34 7.42 5.38 0.01
C GLY A 34 8.47 5.48 -1.12
N ILE A 35 9.24 4.41 -1.37
CA ILE A 35 10.28 4.36 -2.41
C ILE A 35 9.62 4.30 -3.79
N HIS A 36 8.60 3.46 -3.93
CA HIS A 36 7.80 3.34 -5.14
C HIS A 36 6.35 3.64 -4.84
N LEU A 37 5.66 4.22 -5.82
CA LEU A 37 4.22 4.43 -5.75
C LEU A 37 3.49 3.19 -6.27
N MET A 38 2.31 2.95 -5.72
CA MET A 38 1.39 1.95 -6.24
C MET A 38 0.81 2.40 -7.57
N SER A 39 0.79 1.52 -8.57
CA SER A 39 0.13 1.81 -9.84
C SER A 39 -1.39 1.85 -9.67
N ALA A 40 -2.08 2.61 -10.51
CA ALA A 40 -3.54 2.73 -10.47
C ALA A 40 -4.24 1.36 -10.55
N GLU A 41 -3.75 0.45 -11.41
CA GLU A 41 -4.28 -0.91 -11.53
C GLU A 41 -4.30 -1.66 -10.17
N LYS A 42 -3.20 -1.60 -9.41
CA LYS A 42 -3.12 -2.27 -8.11
C LYS A 42 -3.95 -1.56 -7.04
N ALA A 43 -4.04 -0.23 -7.14
CA ALA A 43 -4.84 0.58 -6.23
C ALA A 43 -6.34 0.30 -6.39
N PHE A 44 -6.85 0.20 -7.62
CA PHE A 44 -8.24 -0.19 -7.87
C PHE A 44 -8.53 -1.63 -7.41
N LYS A 45 -7.62 -2.56 -7.67
CA LYS A 45 -7.75 -3.93 -7.16
C LYS A 45 -7.81 -3.98 -5.63
N ALA A 46 -6.98 -3.19 -4.96
CA ALA A 46 -6.99 -3.07 -3.50
C ALA A 46 -8.31 -2.48 -2.99
N GLU A 47 -8.84 -1.45 -3.64
CA GLU A 47 -10.14 -0.84 -3.28
C GLU A 47 -11.29 -1.84 -3.40
N GLU A 48 -11.34 -2.61 -4.49
CA GLU A 48 -12.35 -3.67 -4.70
C GLU A 48 -12.25 -4.75 -3.62
N LEU A 49 -11.04 -5.23 -3.31
CA LEU A 49 -10.81 -6.26 -2.30
C LEU A 49 -11.08 -5.80 -0.86
N THR A 50 -10.94 -4.50 -0.60
CA THR A 50 -11.25 -3.91 0.72
C THR A 50 -12.69 -3.42 0.84
N GLY A 51 -13.48 -3.51 -0.24
CA GLY A 51 -14.85 -3.01 -0.28
C GLY A 51 -14.94 -1.49 -0.12
N GLY A 52 -13.96 -0.74 -0.62
CA GLY A 52 -13.92 0.72 -0.54
C GLY A 52 -13.44 1.29 0.80
N GLN A 53 -13.02 0.45 1.76
CA GLN A 53 -12.45 0.94 3.03
C GLN A 53 -11.13 1.68 2.84
N ILE A 54 -10.38 1.31 1.79
CA ILE A 54 -9.13 1.93 1.40
C ILE A 54 -9.23 2.22 -0.10
N THR A 55 -9.36 3.49 -0.44
CA THR A 55 -9.64 3.90 -1.82
C THR A 55 -8.37 3.95 -2.68
N ALA A 56 -8.51 3.73 -3.98
CA ALA A 56 -7.41 3.84 -4.92
C ALA A 56 -6.81 5.27 -4.91
N ARG A 57 -7.64 6.28 -4.66
CA ARG A 57 -7.21 7.67 -4.51
C ARG A 57 -6.26 7.85 -3.33
N GLU A 58 -6.55 7.25 -2.19
CA GLU A 58 -5.65 7.26 -1.03
C GLU A 58 -4.34 6.53 -1.33
N LEU A 59 -4.41 5.36 -1.99
CA LEU A 59 -3.25 4.52 -2.29
C LEU A 59 -2.30 5.12 -3.35
N CYS A 60 -2.84 5.83 -4.34
CA CYS A 60 -2.05 6.50 -5.38
C CYS A 60 -1.56 7.89 -4.98
N SER A 61 -2.06 8.44 -3.88
CA SER A 61 -1.62 9.76 -3.42
C SER A 61 -0.17 9.71 -2.94
N ARG A 62 0.63 10.71 -3.34
CA ARG A 62 1.98 10.92 -2.79
C ARG A 62 1.85 11.44 -1.37
N HIS A 63 1.48 10.58 -0.43
CA HIS A 63 1.76 10.87 0.97
C HIS A 63 3.26 10.72 1.16
N GLN A 64 3.98 11.84 1.02
CA GLN A 64 5.37 11.94 1.43
C GLN A 64 5.41 11.56 2.91
N THR A 65 5.90 10.36 3.21
CA THR A 65 6.43 10.08 4.53
C THR A 65 7.57 11.06 4.73
N ALA A 66 7.31 12.13 5.48
CA ALA A 66 8.37 12.97 6.01
C ALA A 66 9.31 12.04 6.77
N ARG A 67 10.42 11.65 6.13
CA ARG A 67 11.44 10.83 6.75
C ARG A 67 11.88 11.59 8.00
N LYS A 68 11.78 10.97 9.19
CA LYS A 68 12.66 11.38 10.28
C LYS A 68 14.07 11.17 9.76
N SER A 69 14.77 12.27 9.48
CA SER A 69 16.21 12.28 9.36
C SER A 69 16.75 11.70 10.66
N ALA A 70 17.25 10.47 10.62
CA ALA A 70 18.10 9.95 11.68
C ALA A 70 19.44 10.68 11.53
N ALA A 71 19.75 11.51 12.52
CA ALA A 71 21.03 12.19 12.70
C ALA A 71 22.13 11.19 13.09
#